data_AF-A0A6S7BI42-F1
#
_entry.id   AF-A0A6S7BI42-F1
#
_cell.length_a   1.000
_cell.length_b   1.000
_cell.length_c   1.000
_cell.angle_alpha   90.00
_cell.angle_beta   90.00
_cell.angle_gamma   90.00
#
_symmetry.space_group_name_H-M   'P 1'
#
loop_
_entity.id
_entity.type
_entity.pdbx_description
1 polymer ?
#
loop_
_entity_poly.entity_id
_entity_poly.type
_entity_poly.pdbx_seq_one_letter_code
_entity_poly.pdbx_strand_id
1 'polypeptide(L)' 'MFDDSILLSFSCAWDMQGLEQWTKAWYEQAVQAEFIQPPYHADADGLERLRGYFNVGLSPAEAAQAYFGRKH' A
#
# COMPACT_ATOMS: atom_id res chain seq x y z
N MET A 1 -35.60 3.24 -9.41
CA MET A 1 -34.72 3.34 -8.23
C MET A 1 -33.57 2.41 -8.51
N PHE A 2 -32.43 2.96 -8.93
CA PHE A 2 -31.24 2.17 -9.17
C PHE A 2 -30.74 1.67 -7.82
N ASP A 3 -30.58 0.36 -7.72
CA ASP A 3 -30.23 -0.36 -6.52
C ASP A 3 -28.82 0.05 -6.03
N ASP A 4 -28.77 0.79 -4.93
CA ASP A 4 -27.54 1.23 -4.25
C ASP A 4 -26.78 0.04 -3.60
N SER A 5 -27.38 -1.15 -3.61
CA SER A 5 -26.83 -2.37 -3.01
C SER A 5 -25.68 -2.99 -3.81
N ILE A 6 -25.53 -2.68 -5.11
CA ILE A 6 -24.38 -3.13 -5.92
C ILE A 6 -23.10 -2.37 -5.56
N LEU A 7 -23.20 -1.10 -5.16
CA LEU A 7 -22.01 -0.31 -4.80
C LEU A 7 -21.41 -0.77 -3.47
N LEU A 8 -22.22 -1.16 -2.49
CA LEU A 8 -21.69 -1.73 -1.24
C LEU A 8 -21.06 -3.13 -1.41
N SER A 9 -21.49 -3.92 -2.41
CA SER A 9 -20.89 -5.23 -2.71
C SER A 9 -19.64 -5.14 -3.60
N PHE A 10 -19.50 -4.07 -4.39
CA PHE A 10 -18.28 -3.80 -5.16
C PHE A 10 -17.16 -3.15 -4.33
N SER A 11 -17.50 -2.47 -3.23
CA SER A 11 -16.53 -1.75 -2.40
C SER A 11 -15.56 -2.62 -1.59
N CYS A 12 -15.79 -3.94 -1.43
CA CYS A 12 -14.82 -4.81 -0.74
C CYS A 12 -13.79 -5.43 -1.72
N ALA A 13 -14.22 -5.80 -2.92
CA ALA A 13 -13.34 -6.42 -3.92
C ALA A 13 -12.36 -5.42 -4.56
N TRP A 14 -12.69 -4.12 -4.56
CA TRP A 14 -11.79 -3.06 -5.00
C TRP A 14 -10.68 -2.73 -3.98
N ASP A 15 -10.86 -3.07 -2.70
CA ASP A 15 -9.89 -2.75 -1.65
C ASP A 15 -8.63 -3.63 -1.76
N MET A 16 -8.80 -4.92 -2.07
CA MET A 16 -7.67 -5.84 -2.24
C MET A 16 -6.82 -5.49 -3.46
N GLN A 17 -7.43 -5.28 -4.63
CA GLN A 17 -6.69 -4.92 -5.85
C GLN A 17 -6.08 -3.51 -5.76
N GLY A 18 -6.74 -2.59 -5.05
CA GLY A 18 -6.22 -1.25 -4.78
C GLY A 18 -4.97 -1.30 -3.90
N LEU A 19 -5.02 -2.08 -2.82
CA LEU A 19 -3.89 -2.29 -1.93
C LEU A 19 -2.73 -3.01 -2.62
N GLU A 20 -2.99 -4.04 -3.44
CA GLU A 20 -1.95 -4.76 -4.17
C GLU A 20 -1.22 -3.86 -5.18
N GLN A 21 -1.97 -3.09 -5.97
CA GLN A 21 -1.39 -2.13 -6.92
C GLN A 21 -0.63 -1.01 -6.20
N TRP A 22 -1.18 -0.50 -5.11
CA TRP A 22 -0.54 0.51 -4.28
C TRP A 22 0.75 -0.01 -3.63
N THR A 23 0.73 -1.25 -3.12
CA THR A 23 1.91 -1.91 -2.52
C THR A 23 2.99 -2.17 -3.56
N LYS A 24 2.61 -2.54 -4.78
CA LYS A 24 3.55 -2.69 -5.91
C LYS A 24 4.20 -1.35 -6.26
N ALA A 25 3.42 -0.29 -6.42
CA ALA A 25 3.94 1.05 -6.68
C ALA A 25 4.86 1.54 -5.54
N TRP A 26 4.48 1.27 -4.29
CA TRP A 26 5.31 1.52 -3.11
C TRP A 26 6.66 0.79 -3.20
N TYR A 27 6.66 -0.49 -3.56
CA TYR A 27 7.88 -1.28 -3.71
C TYR A 27 8.78 -0.72 -4.81
N GLU A 28 8.21 -0.37 -5.97
CA GLU A 28 8.96 0.25 -7.07
C GLU A 28 9.59 1.59 -6.66
N GLN A 29 8.85 2.44 -5.94
CA GLN A 29 9.38 3.71 -5.41
C GLN A 29 10.50 3.48 -4.38
N ALA A 30 10.34 2.50 -3.51
CA ALA A 30 11.32 2.19 -2.49
C ALA A 30 12.61 1.56 -3.09
N VAL A 31 12.49 0.80 -4.18
CA VAL A 31 13.63 0.31 -4.96
C VAL A 31 14.31 1.45 -5.73
N GLN A 32 13.54 2.33 -6.38
CA GLN A 32 14.08 3.48 -7.11
C GLN A 32 14.83 4.47 -6.21
N ALA A 33 14.36 4.64 -4.97
CA ALA A 33 15.02 5.47 -3.98
C ALA A 33 16.11 4.72 -3.19
N GLU A 34 16.48 3.51 -3.62
CA GLU A 34 17.52 2.66 -3.01
C GLU A 34 17.30 2.35 -1.52
N PHE A 35 16.06 2.50 -1.02
CA PHE A 35 15.69 2.15 0.35
C PHE A 35 15.61 0.64 0.56
N ILE A 36 15.30 -0.11 -0.50
CA ILE A 36 15.17 -1.57 -0.49
C ILE A 36 16.14 -2.19 -1.50
N GLN A 37 16.96 -3.14 -1.07
CA GLN A 37 17.71 -4.01 -1.96
C GLN A 37 16.99 -5.35 -2.14
N PRO A 38 16.70 -5.80 -3.38
CA PRO A 38 16.23 -7.16 -3.61
C PRO A 38 17.30 -8.17 -3.12
N PRO A 39 16.92 -9.30 -2.51
CA PRO A 39 15.57 -9.85 -2.35
C PRO A 39 14.93 -9.45 -1.00
N TYR A 40 14.15 -8.38 -0.99
CA TYR A 40 13.44 -7.95 0.21
C TYR A 40 12.09 -8.63 0.29
N HIS A 41 11.91 -9.45 1.31
CA HIS A 41 10.63 -10.03 1.66
C HIS A 41 9.99 -9.12 2.71
N ALA A 42 8.92 -8.43 2.37
CA ALA A 42 8.14 -7.72 3.36
C ALA A 42 7.46 -8.75 4.26
N ASP A 43 7.85 -8.80 5.53
CA ASP A 43 7.15 -9.60 6.55
C ASP A 43 5.69 -9.17 6.68
N ALA A 44 4.85 -10.06 7.23
CA ALA A 44 3.43 -9.79 7.45
C ALA A 44 3.19 -8.50 8.27
N ASP A 45 4.06 -8.20 9.23
CA ASP A 45 4.04 -6.95 10.02
C ASP A 45 4.25 -5.69 9.15
N GLY A 46 5.12 -5.80 8.14
CA GLY A 46 5.36 -4.73 7.17
C GLY A 46 4.14 -4.47 6.28
N LEU A 47 3.47 -5.55 5.86
CA LEU A 47 2.23 -5.48 5.09
C LEU A 47 1.07 -4.89 5.92
N GLU A 48 0.98 -5.21 7.21
CA GLU A 48 -0.02 -4.59 8.11
C GLU A 48 0.24 -3.08 8.29
N ARG A 49 1.50 -2.65 8.37
CA ARG A 49 1.85 -1.23 8.34
C ARG A 49 1.45 -0.55 7.03
N LEU A 50 1.70 -1.20 5.90
CA LEU A 50 1.33 -0.70 4.57
C LEU A 50 -0.19 -0.55 4.41
N ARG A 51 -0.96 -1.49 4.94
CA ARG A 51 -2.42 -1.36 5.04
C ARG A 51 -2.84 -0.16 5.87
N GLY A 52 -2.17 0.10 6.99
CA GLY A 52 -2.39 1.30 7.78
C GLY A 52 -2.17 2.58 6.97
N TYR A 53 -1.08 2.66 6.19
CA TYR A 53 -0.79 3.81 5.32
C TYR A 53 -1.80 3.98 4.18
N PHE A 54 -2.25 2.88 3.58
CA PHE A 54 -3.29 2.92 2.56
C PHE A 54 -4.62 3.44 3.13
N ASN A 55 -4.97 3.02 4.35
CA ASN A 55 -6.21 3.44 5.03
C ASN A 55 -6.23 4.94 5.33
N VAL A 56 -5.08 5.54 5.67
CA VAL A 56 -4.96 7.00 5.85
C VAL A 56 -4.77 7.76 4.53
N GLY A 57 -4.78 7.06 3.38
CA GLY A 57 -4.68 7.67 2.06
C GLY A 57 -3.29 8.19 1.71
N LEU A 58 -2.23 7.64 2.29
CA LEU A 58 -0.86 8.06 1.97
C LEU A 58 -0.48 7.68 0.54
N SER A 59 0.32 8.54 -0.10
CA SER A 59 0.96 8.21 -1.37
C SER A 59 2.00 7.09 -1.16
N PRO A 60 2.19 6.19 -2.14
CA PRO A 60 3.20 5.12 -2.04
C PRO A 60 4.62 5.66 -1.82
N ALA A 61 4.97 6.81 -2.40
CA ALA A 61 6.26 7.46 -2.17
C ALA A 61 6.43 7.96 -0.72
N GLU A 62 5.42 8.64 -0.17
CA GLU A 62 5.43 9.09 1.23
C GLU A 62 5.44 7.91 2.20
N ALA A 63 4.69 6.84 1.91
CA ALA A 63 4.69 5.65 2.73
C ALA A 63 6.04 4.92 2.69
N ALA A 64 6.75 4.93 1.55
CA ALA A 64 8.12 4.41 1.47
C ALA A 64 9.05 5.24 2.34
N GLN A 65 8.96 6.56 2.25
CA GLN A 65 9.74 7.46 3.11
C GLN A 65 9.37 7.32 4.59
N ALA A 66 8.11 7.12 4.96
CA ALA A 66 7.71 6.92 6.35
C ALA A 66 8.18 5.55 6.89
N TYR A 67 8.16 4.52 6.04
CA TYR A 67 8.58 3.17 6.41
C TYR A 67 10.11 3.05 6.55
N PHE A 68 10.88 3.64 5.64
CA PHE A 68 12.35 3.56 5.63
C PHE A 68 13.06 4.78 6.22
N GLY A 69 12.43 5.96 6.20
CA GLY A 69 13.01 7.23 6.62
C GLY A 69 13.11 7.41 8.14
N ARG A 70 12.73 6.41 8.95
CA ARG A 70 13.03 6.38 10.39
C ARG A 70 14.49 5.97 10.66
N LYS A 71 15.42 6.63 9.97
CA LYS A 71 16.85 6.71 10.30
C LYS A 71 17.24 8.19 10.36
N HIS A 72 16.88 8.84 11.46
CA HIS A 72 17.69 9.90 12.05
C HIS A 72 17.31 10.09 13.52
#